data_AF-A0A959H7H6-F1
#
_entry.id   AF-A0A959H7H6-F1
#
_cell.length_a   1.000
_cell.length_b   1.000
_cell.length_c   1.000
_cell.angle_alpha   90.00
_cell.angle_beta   90.00
_cell.angle_gamma   90.00
#
_symmetry.space_group_name_H-M   'P 1'
#
loop_
_entity.id
_entity.type
_entity.pdbx_description
1 polymer ?
#
loop_
_entity_poly.entity_id
_entity_poly.type
_entity_poly.pdbx_seq_one_letter_code
_entity_poly.pdbx_strand_id
1 'polypeptide(L)'
;YFGTDQSQVQRYLSGKSLTESRLGLLFNGILKVPMQFLVLFVGILVFIFFRFEQPPIHFNTANMEKLENTVYEPELENLQAQHNTLFLEQRQESEYLIEALRREDEAAVAESQQRLQSLIAKDNEIRQGVDALIRQADPNAKLEDRDYVFITFVTEYLPVGLVGLLLAVIFSAAMSSTSSELNALATTTVIDIYRRSFVRKKTDRHYLNASKFFTILWGAIALFFAATAGLFENLIQAVNIIGSLFYGPILGIFMVAFFMKSIGARAVFIAA
;
A
#
# COMPACT_ATOMS: atom_id res chain seq x y z
N TYR A 1 14.05 10.75 -4.58
CA TYR A 1 13.30 9.68 -5.28
C TYR A 1 13.48 9.79 -6.79
N PHE A 2 12.73 10.62 -7.54
CA PHE A 2 12.76 10.57 -9.02
C PHE A 2 14.10 10.84 -9.71
N GLY A 3 14.99 11.65 -9.11
CA GLY A 3 16.31 11.95 -9.68
C GLY A 3 17.49 11.26 -8.99
N THR A 4 17.24 10.55 -7.89
CA THR A 4 18.29 10.00 -7.01
C THR A 4 18.14 8.52 -6.72
N ASP A 5 17.00 7.93 -7.08
CA ASP A 5 16.72 6.51 -6.95
C ASP A 5 17.17 5.77 -8.22
N GLN A 6 18.01 4.75 -8.02
CA GLN A 6 18.57 3.97 -9.10
C GLN A 6 17.50 3.24 -9.92
N SER A 7 16.40 2.76 -9.30
CA SER A 7 15.36 2.03 -10.02
C SER A 7 14.65 2.91 -11.06
N GLN A 8 14.63 4.22 -10.84
CA GLN A 8 14.10 5.22 -11.77
C GLN A 8 15.18 5.75 -12.72
N VAL A 9 16.38 6.06 -12.22
CA VAL A 9 17.48 6.61 -13.03
C VAL A 9 17.86 5.69 -14.19
N GLN A 10 17.87 4.37 -13.96
CA GLN A 10 18.14 3.38 -15.02
C GLN A 10 17.16 3.47 -16.20
N ARG A 11 15.89 3.81 -15.94
CA ARG A 11 14.86 3.94 -16.98
C ARG A 11 15.12 5.14 -17.88
N TYR A 12 15.69 6.21 -17.35
CA TYR A 12 16.02 7.40 -18.15
C TYR A 12 17.33 7.22 -18.93
N LEU A 13 18.31 6.51 -18.38
CA LEU A 13 19.60 6.25 -19.03
C LEU A 13 19.50 5.25 -20.20
N SER A 14 18.43 4.45 -20.25
CA SER A 14 18.14 3.52 -21.35
C SER A 14 17.33 4.16 -22.49
N GLY A 15 16.98 5.44 -22.39
CA GLY A 15 16.32 6.18 -23.46
C GLY A 15 17.20 6.30 -24.71
N LYS A 16 16.57 6.30 -25.90
CA LYS A 16 17.29 6.38 -27.18
C LYS A 16 18.03 7.70 -27.38
N SER A 17 17.46 8.81 -26.90
CA SER A 17 18.08 10.13 -26.87
C SER A 17 17.67 10.89 -25.60
N LEU A 18 18.39 11.99 -25.34
CA LEU A 18 18.10 12.90 -24.25
C LEU A 18 16.66 13.44 -24.28
N THR A 19 16.10 13.64 -25.48
CA THR A 19 14.74 14.13 -25.65
C THR A 19 13.72 13.08 -25.20
N GLU A 20 13.86 11.82 -25.59
CA GLU A 20 12.94 10.77 -25.11
C GLU A 20 13.08 10.51 -23.62
N SER A 21 14.28 10.59 -23.04
CA SER A 21 14.47 10.45 -21.60
C SER A 21 13.75 11.56 -20.81
N ARG A 22 13.81 12.81 -21.28
CA ARG A 22 13.09 13.95 -20.69
C ARG A 22 11.58 13.81 -20.86
N LEU A 23 11.14 13.36 -22.03
CA LEU A 23 9.72 13.14 -22.30
C LEU A 23 9.17 12.02 -21.39
N GLY A 24 9.91 10.92 -21.23
CA GLY A 24 9.55 9.83 -20.32
C GLY A 24 9.44 10.28 -18.85
N LEU A 25 10.36 11.13 -18.40
CA LEU A 25 10.29 11.79 -17.08
C LEU A 25 9.02 12.62 -16.92
N LEU A 26 8.69 13.45 -17.92
CA LEU A 26 7.49 14.28 -17.90
C LEU A 26 6.21 13.44 -17.90
N PHE A 27 6.14 12.39 -18.72
CA PHE A 27 5.00 11.47 -18.74
C PHE A 27 4.81 10.76 -17.40
N ASN A 28 5.89 10.36 -16.72
CA ASN A 28 5.79 9.76 -15.40
C ASN A 28 5.14 10.73 -14.40
N GLY A 29 5.59 11.98 -14.36
CA GLY A 29 5.00 13.02 -13.50
C GLY A 29 3.54 13.32 -13.83
N ILE A 30 3.22 13.48 -15.11
CA ILE A 30 1.87 13.79 -15.59
C ILE A 30 0.90 12.65 -15.30
N LEU A 31 1.28 11.39 -15.51
CA LEU A 31 0.39 10.24 -15.30
C LEU A 31 0.20 9.91 -13.82
N LYS A 32 1.20 10.18 -12.99
CA LYS A 32 1.14 9.82 -11.57
C LYS A 32 0.08 10.61 -10.80
N VAL A 33 -0.13 11.88 -11.15
CA VAL A 33 -1.11 12.72 -10.46
C VAL A 33 -2.55 12.21 -10.68
N PRO A 34 -3.06 12.05 -11.91
CA PRO A 34 -4.38 11.46 -12.15
C PRO A 34 -4.51 10.03 -11.62
N MET A 35 -3.45 9.21 -11.73
CA MET A 35 -3.45 7.86 -11.20
C MET A 35 -3.74 7.84 -9.70
N GLN A 36 -3.10 8.72 -8.92
CA GLN A 36 -3.35 8.80 -7.48
C GLN A 36 -4.79 9.21 -7.18
N PHE A 37 -5.34 10.16 -7.94
CA PHE A 37 -6.75 10.54 -7.81
C PHE A 37 -7.68 9.37 -8.12
N LEU A 38 -7.41 8.58 -9.17
CA LEU A 38 -8.22 7.41 -9.50
C LEU A 38 -8.19 6.35 -8.40
N VAL A 39 -7.02 6.08 -7.81
CA VAL A 39 -6.89 5.11 -6.70
C VAL A 39 -7.71 5.57 -5.49
N LEU A 40 -7.59 6.84 -5.10
CA LEU A 40 -8.38 7.39 -3.99
C LEU A 40 -9.88 7.42 -4.31
N PHE A 41 -10.24 7.77 -5.55
CA PHE A 41 -11.61 7.81 -6.01
C PHE A 41 -12.27 6.43 -5.95
N VAL A 42 -11.57 5.37 -6.37
CA VAL A 42 -12.06 3.99 -6.21
C VAL A 42 -12.30 3.65 -4.74
N GLY A 43 -11.40 4.06 -3.84
CA GLY A 43 -11.61 3.89 -2.40
C GLY A 43 -12.89 4.57 -1.89
N ILE A 44 -13.16 5.80 -2.34
CA ILE A 44 -14.39 6.53 -2.02
C ILE A 44 -15.61 5.81 -2.59
N LEU A 45 -15.54 5.32 -3.83
CA LEU A 45 -16.65 4.59 -4.45
C LEU A 45 -16.99 3.30 -3.68
N VAL A 46 -15.97 2.53 -3.27
CA VAL A 46 -16.17 1.31 -2.48
C VAL A 46 -16.72 1.64 -1.08
N PHE A 47 -16.27 2.73 -0.46
CA PHE A 47 -16.84 3.22 0.80
C PHE A 47 -18.33 3.58 0.66
N ILE A 48 -18.70 4.32 -0.39
CA ILE A 48 -20.10 4.68 -0.68
C ILE A 48 -20.92 3.42 -1.00
N PHE A 49 -20.34 2.46 -1.74
CA PHE A 49 -21.00 1.20 -2.09
C PHE A 49 -21.43 0.42 -0.84
N PHE A 50 -20.51 0.23 0.11
CA PHE A 50 -20.81 -0.42 1.39
C PHE A 50 -21.70 0.43 2.33
N ARG A 51 -22.16 1.60 1.88
CA ARG A 51 -23.19 2.37 2.56
C ARG A 51 -24.62 1.94 2.20
N PHE A 52 -24.77 1.21 1.11
CA PHE A 52 -26.06 0.70 0.64
C PHE A 52 -26.09 -0.83 0.53
N GLU A 53 -24.93 -1.45 0.35
CA GLU A 53 -24.74 -2.91 0.40
C GLU A 53 -24.12 -3.32 1.72
N GLN A 54 -24.66 -4.37 2.33
CA GLN A 54 -24.28 -4.79 3.68
C GLN A 54 -22.86 -5.35 3.71
N PRO A 55 -21.91 -4.70 4.41
CA PRO A 55 -20.58 -5.26 4.57
C PRO A 55 -20.59 -6.36 5.64
N PRO A 56 -19.64 -7.32 5.58
CA PRO A 56 -19.39 -8.21 6.71
C PRO A 56 -19.00 -7.40 7.96
N ILE A 57 -19.25 -7.98 9.14
CA ILE A 57 -18.86 -7.36 10.42
C ILE A 57 -17.33 -7.23 10.54
N HIS A 58 -16.60 -8.15 9.91
CA HIS A 58 -15.14 -8.18 9.82
C HIS A 58 -14.74 -8.75 8.45
N PHE A 59 -13.86 -8.07 7.72
CA PHE A 59 -13.52 -8.41 6.33
C PHE A 59 -12.51 -9.57 6.20
N ASN A 60 -11.74 -9.86 7.24
CA ASN A 60 -10.85 -11.03 7.26
C ASN A 60 -11.62 -12.29 7.65
N THR A 61 -11.97 -13.12 6.66
CA THR A 61 -12.70 -14.38 6.88
C THR A 61 -11.94 -15.37 7.75
N ALA A 62 -10.60 -15.39 7.68
CA ALA A 62 -9.77 -16.29 8.47
C ALA A 62 -9.81 -15.96 9.99
N ASN A 63 -10.19 -14.73 10.37
CA ASN A 63 -10.44 -14.42 11.78
C ASN A 63 -11.83 -14.90 12.21
N MET A 64 -12.82 -14.84 11.31
CA MET A 64 -14.18 -15.28 11.58
C MET A 64 -14.26 -16.81 11.73
N GLU A 65 -13.58 -17.54 10.85
CA GLU A 65 -13.47 -19.02 10.91
C GLU A 65 -12.88 -19.53 12.24
N LYS A 66 -12.08 -18.71 12.95
CA LYS A 66 -11.53 -19.07 14.27
C LYS A 66 -12.56 -18.97 15.41
N LEU A 67 -13.64 -18.22 15.21
CA LEU A 67 -14.70 -18.03 16.19
C LEU A 67 -15.85 -19.04 15.99
N GLU A 68 -16.04 -19.51 14.77
CA GLU A 68 -17.04 -20.53 14.43
C GLU A 68 -16.80 -21.85 15.19
N ASN A 69 -17.88 -22.50 15.65
CA ASN A 69 -17.82 -23.74 16.44
C ASN A 69 -17.02 -23.62 17.75
N THR A 70 -16.88 -22.41 18.32
CA THR A 70 -16.21 -22.17 19.60
C THR A 70 -17.17 -21.65 20.67
N VAL A 71 -16.68 -21.48 21.90
CA VAL A 71 -17.47 -20.89 23.00
C VAL A 71 -17.88 -19.44 22.71
N TYR A 72 -17.20 -18.76 21.77
CA TYR A 72 -17.48 -17.36 21.39
C TYR A 72 -18.58 -17.22 20.33
N GLU A 73 -19.01 -18.31 19.70
CA GLU A 73 -20.00 -18.30 18.61
C GLU A 73 -21.33 -17.62 18.99
N PRO A 74 -21.95 -17.86 20.17
CA PRO A 74 -23.19 -17.18 20.54
C PRO A 74 -23.04 -15.67 20.72
N GLU A 75 -21.87 -15.21 21.20
CA GLU A 75 -21.58 -13.79 21.36
C GLU A 75 -21.33 -13.14 20.00
N LEU A 76 -20.64 -13.84 19.10
CA LEU A 76 -20.45 -13.41 17.73
C LEU A 76 -21.80 -13.28 16.98
N GLU A 77 -22.68 -14.28 17.08
CA GLU A 77 -24.02 -14.22 16.48
C GLU A 77 -24.82 -13.03 16.99
N ASN A 78 -24.71 -12.71 18.29
CA ASN A 78 -25.35 -11.55 18.88
C ASN A 78 -24.82 -10.23 18.28
N LEU A 79 -23.50 -10.06 18.21
CA LEU A 79 -22.87 -8.90 17.60
C LEU A 79 -23.23 -8.77 16.11
N GLN A 80 -23.26 -9.90 15.39
CA GLN A 80 -23.68 -9.94 13.98
C GLN A 80 -25.13 -9.49 13.81
N ALA A 81 -26.04 -9.92 14.68
CA ALA A 81 -27.44 -9.48 14.64
C ALA A 81 -27.58 -7.97 14.93
N GLN A 82 -26.82 -7.43 15.90
CA GLN A 82 -26.78 -6.00 16.18
C GLN A 82 -26.23 -5.21 14.98
N HIS A 83 -25.13 -5.69 14.38
CA HIS A 83 -24.52 -5.10 13.17
C HIS A 83 -25.51 -5.04 12.01
N ASN A 84 -26.23 -6.14 11.76
CA ASN A 84 -27.21 -6.22 10.68
C ASN A 84 -28.37 -5.24 10.89
N THR A 85 -28.85 -5.10 12.13
CA THR A 85 -29.92 -4.15 12.48
C THR A 85 -29.44 -2.71 12.30
N LEU A 86 -28.24 -2.41 12.81
CA LEU A 86 -27.65 -1.08 12.72
C LEU A 86 -27.36 -0.67 11.27
N PHE A 87 -26.97 -1.62 10.42
CA PHE A 87 -26.79 -1.36 8.99
C PHE A 87 -28.07 -0.87 8.32
N LEU A 88 -29.22 -1.48 8.64
CA LEU A 88 -30.52 -1.05 8.09
C LEU A 88 -30.86 0.37 8.56
N GLU A 89 -30.63 0.71 9.83
CA GLU A 89 -30.81 2.07 10.35
C GLU A 89 -29.88 3.08 9.64
N GLN A 90 -28.61 2.73 9.45
CA GLN A 90 -27.64 3.57 8.76
C GLN A 90 -28.02 3.80 7.29
N ARG A 91 -28.52 2.76 6.60
CA ARG A 91 -28.97 2.86 5.23
C ARG A 91 -30.18 3.78 5.12
N GLN A 92 -31.18 3.60 5.98
CA GLN A 92 -32.37 4.46 6.02
C GLN A 92 -32.01 5.92 6.29
N GLU A 93 -31.12 6.18 7.26
CA GLU A 93 -30.65 7.53 7.57
C GLU A 93 -29.84 8.13 6.41
N SER A 94 -29.05 7.31 5.69
CA SER A 94 -28.32 7.76 4.50
C SER A 94 -29.26 8.14 3.35
N GLU A 95 -30.33 7.38 3.13
CA GLU A 95 -31.38 7.72 2.16
C GLU A 95 -32.11 9.02 2.56
N TYR A 96 -32.40 9.20 3.85
CA TYR A 96 -32.99 10.44 4.37
C TYR A 96 -32.06 11.65 4.16
N LEU A 97 -30.76 11.52 4.44
CA LEU A 97 -29.77 12.57 4.20
C LEU A 97 -29.74 13.00 2.73
N ILE A 98 -29.78 12.04 1.79
CA ILE A 98 -29.79 12.33 0.35
C ILE A 98 -31.03 13.15 -0.03
N GLU A 99 -32.19 12.80 0.52
CA GLU A 99 -33.43 13.53 0.26
C GLU A 99 -33.42 14.93 0.89
N ALA A 100 -32.89 15.08 2.10
CA ALA A 100 -32.71 16.38 2.75
C ALA A 100 -31.77 17.29 1.93
N LEU A 101 -30.66 16.74 1.41
CA LEU A 101 -29.74 17.46 0.52
C LEU A 101 -30.43 17.91 -0.78
N ARG A 102 -31.28 17.06 -1.39
CA ARG A 102 -32.03 17.40 -2.61
C ARG A 102 -33.05 18.51 -2.38
N ARG A 103 -33.60 18.60 -1.18
CA ARG A 103 -34.55 19.64 -0.76
C ARG A 103 -33.88 20.92 -0.27
N GLU A 104 -32.54 20.94 -0.18
CA GLU A 104 -31.75 22.04 0.38
C GLU A 104 -32.17 22.40 1.83
N ASP A 105 -32.64 21.41 2.59
CA ASP A 105 -33.05 21.59 3.99
C ASP A 105 -31.84 21.45 4.93
N GLU A 106 -31.16 22.56 5.20
CA GLU A 106 -29.95 22.60 6.03
C GLU A 106 -30.16 22.04 7.45
N ALA A 107 -31.35 22.23 8.02
CA ALA A 107 -31.66 21.75 9.36
C ALA A 107 -31.79 20.22 9.38
N ALA A 108 -32.53 19.65 8.42
CA ALA A 108 -32.65 18.21 8.26
C ALA A 108 -31.29 17.54 7.91
N VAL A 109 -30.46 18.21 7.10
CA VAL A 109 -29.11 17.75 6.78
C VAL A 109 -28.24 17.69 8.03
N ALA A 110 -28.22 18.75 8.85
CA ALA A 110 -27.42 18.79 10.07
C ALA A 110 -27.87 17.72 11.09
N GLU A 111 -29.18 17.56 11.28
CA GLU A 111 -29.74 16.53 12.17
C GLU A 111 -29.36 15.12 11.69
N SER A 112 -29.53 14.85 10.39
CA SER A 112 -29.21 13.56 9.80
C SER A 112 -27.73 13.22 9.87
N GLN A 113 -26.85 14.20 9.64
CA GLN A 113 -25.41 14.03 9.82
C GLN A 113 -25.05 13.66 11.26
N GLN A 114 -25.67 14.29 12.26
CA GLN A 114 -25.44 13.96 13.67
C GLN A 114 -25.93 12.55 14.01
N ARG A 115 -27.12 12.17 13.54
CA ARG A 115 -27.65 10.82 13.71
C ARG A 115 -26.73 9.78 13.07
N LEU A 116 -26.31 9.99 11.83
CA LEU A 116 -25.41 9.09 11.12
C LEU A 116 -24.06 8.93 11.82
N GLN A 117 -23.48 10.02 12.34
CA GLN A 117 -22.26 9.96 13.16
C GLN A 117 -22.45 9.09 14.41
N SER A 118 -23.60 9.21 15.09
CA SER A 118 -23.91 8.37 16.25
C SER A 118 -24.06 6.89 15.89
N LEU A 119 -24.67 6.58 14.74
CA LEU A 119 -24.81 5.22 14.25
C LEU A 119 -23.45 4.63 13.83
N ILE A 120 -22.57 5.44 13.23
CA ILE A 120 -21.19 5.02 12.89
C ILE A 120 -20.40 4.72 14.17
N ALA A 121 -20.54 5.54 15.21
CA ALA A 121 -19.87 5.28 16.49
C ALA A 121 -20.30 3.93 17.09
N LYS A 122 -21.60 3.63 17.10
CA LYS A 122 -22.13 2.32 17.55
C LYS A 122 -21.61 1.15 16.71
N ASP A 123 -21.50 1.32 15.39
CA ASP A 123 -20.96 0.28 14.49
C ASP A 123 -19.50 -0.03 14.82
N ASN A 124 -18.71 1.02 15.09
CA ASN A 124 -17.33 0.87 15.51
C ASN A 124 -17.23 0.16 16.88
N GLU A 125 -18.13 0.42 17.82
CA GLU A 125 -18.18 -0.31 19.10
C GLU A 125 -18.47 -1.80 18.90
N ILE A 126 -19.42 -2.14 18.03
CA ILE A 126 -19.75 -3.54 17.69
C ILE A 126 -18.53 -4.23 17.05
N ARG A 127 -17.87 -3.57 16.08
CA ARG A 127 -16.66 -4.11 15.44
C ARG A 127 -15.51 -4.30 16.43
N GLN A 128 -15.33 -3.38 17.38
CA GLN A 128 -14.38 -3.52 18.47
C GLN A 128 -14.71 -4.71 19.39
N GLY A 129 -16.00 -5.00 19.59
CA GLY A 129 -16.46 -6.21 20.28
C GLY A 129 -15.99 -7.48 19.56
N VAL A 130 -16.13 -7.53 18.22
CA VAL A 130 -15.63 -8.66 17.42
C VAL A 130 -14.11 -8.77 17.49
N ASP A 131 -13.39 -7.66 17.38
CA ASP A 131 -11.93 -7.61 17.54
C ASP A 131 -11.48 -8.17 18.91
N ALA A 132 -12.22 -7.86 19.97
CA ALA A 132 -11.97 -8.38 21.30
C ALA A 132 -12.19 -9.90 21.37
N LEU A 133 -13.25 -10.42 20.73
CA LEU A 133 -13.50 -11.86 20.64
C LEU A 133 -12.40 -12.59 19.85
N ILE A 134 -12.01 -12.04 18.71
CA ILE A 134 -10.90 -12.58 17.89
C ILE A 134 -9.63 -12.68 18.73
N ARG A 135 -9.29 -11.63 19.50
CA ARG A 135 -8.10 -11.60 20.35
C ARG A 135 -8.19 -12.57 21.53
N GLN A 136 -9.38 -12.83 22.06
CA GLN A 136 -9.58 -13.85 23.09
C GLN A 136 -9.39 -15.27 22.55
N ALA A 137 -9.87 -15.54 21.33
CA ALA A 137 -9.70 -16.82 20.66
C ALA A 137 -8.25 -17.06 20.18
N ASP A 138 -7.58 -16.02 19.67
CA ASP A 138 -6.19 -16.07 19.21
C ASP A 138 -5.45 -14.75 19.57
N PRO A 139 -4.61 -14.76 20.62
CA PRO A 139 -3.85 -13.58 21.03
C PRO A 139 -2.91 -13.01 19.96
N ASN A 140 -2.53 -13.80 18.96
CA ASN A 140 -1.64 -13.40 17.88
C ASN A 140 -2.39 -13.02 16.60
N ALA A 141 -3.72 -13.01 16.60
CA ALA A 141 -4.50 -12.65 15.43
C ALA A 141 -4.27 -11.19 15.01
N LYS A 142 -4.09 -10.97 13.71
CA LYS A 142 -4.06 -9.62 13.12
C LYS A 142 -5.50 -9.11 12.99
N LEU A 143 -5.85 -8.11 13.80
CA LEU A 143 -7.19 -7.52 13.85
C LEU A 143 -7.46 -6.53 12.71
N GLU A 144 -6.43 -5.87 12.19
CA GLU A 144 -6.60 -4.93 11.08
C GLU A 144 -7.14 -5.66 9.82
N ASP A 145 -8.33 -5.26 9.38
CA ASP A 145 -9.06 -5.90 8.27
C ASP A 145 -9.33 -4.95 7.09
N ARG A 146 -8.94 -3.66 7.19
CA ARG A 146 -9.19 -2.66 6.15
C ARG A 146 -8.57 -3.01 4.79
N ASP A 147 -7.44 -3.70 4.80
CA ASP A 147 -6.76 -4.18 3.58
C ASP A 147 -7.63 -5.16 2.77
N TYR A 148 -8.60 -5.82 3.42
CA TYR A 148 -9.49 -6.81 2.79
C TYR A 148 -10.75 -6.19 2.19
N VAL A 149 -11.08 -4.93 2.49
CA VAL A 149 -12.31 -4.26 1.99
C VAL A 149 -12.35 -4.27 0.46
N PHE A 150 -11.26 -3.84 -0.18
CA PHE A 150 -11.18 -3.79 -1.64
C PHE A 150 -11.18 -5.19 -2.26
N ILE A 151 -10.49 -6.14 -1.63
CA ILE A 151 -10.46 -7.54 -2.11
C ILE A 151 -11.85 -8.16 -2.03
N THR A 152 -12.56 -7.98 -0.91
CA THR A 152 -13.93 -8.47 -0.71
C THR A 152 -14.87 -7.87 -1.74
N PHE A 153 -14.78 -6.56 -2.01
CA PHE A 153 -15.57 -5.92 -3.07
C PHE A 153 -15.35 -6.60 -4.42
N VAL A 154 -14.08 -6.86 -4.76
CA VAL A 154 -13.73 -7.50 -6.03
C VAL A 154 -14.24 -8.93 -6.10
N THR A 155 -14.01 -9.74 -5.08
CA THR A 155 -14.31 -11.18 -5.13
C THR A 155 -15.81 -11.48 -5.06
N GLU A 156 -16.57 -10.66 -4.31
CA GLU A 156 -18.00 -10.90 -4.08
C GLU A 156 -18.90 -10.20 -5.10
N TYR A 157 -18.51 -9.03 -5.62
CA TYR A 157 -19.40 -8.19 -6.43
C TYR A 157 -18.99 -8.05 -7.90
N LEU A 158 -17.78 -8.45 -8.30
CA LEU A 158 -17.36 -8.40 -9.71
C LEU A 158 -17.54 -9.74 -10.43
N PRO A 159 -17.84 -9.72 -11.73
CA PRO A 159 -17.86 -10.92 -12.56
C PRO A 159 -16.54 -11.69 -12.50
N VAL A 160 -16.62 -13.03 -12.48
CA VAL A 160 -15.45 -13.93 -12.34
C VAL A 160 -14.30 -13.66 -13.32
N GLY A 161 -14.60 -13.19 -14.54
CA GLY A 161 -13.57 -12.81 -15.51
C GLY A 161 -12.80 -11.53 -15.13
N LEU A 162 -13.48 -10.55 -14.51
CA LEU A 162 -12.85 -9.32 -14.04
C LEU A 162 -12.02 -9.56 -12.77
N VAL A 163 -12.44 -10.48 -11.90
CA VAL A 163 -11.65 -10.91 -10.74
C VAL A 163 -10.31 -11.49 -11.21
N GLY A 164 -10.34 -12.41 -12.17
CA GLY A 164 -9.12 -12.99 -12.75
C GLY A 164 -8.23 -11.95 -13.42
N LEU A 165 -8.82 -11.00 -14.15
CA LEU A 165 -8.07 -9.89 -14.77
C LEU A 165 -7.40 -9.01 -13.71
N LEU A 166 -8.09 -8.66 -12.63
CA LEU A 166 -7.53 -7.84 -11.57
C LEU A 166 -6.35 -8.54 -10.90
N LEU A 167 -6.50 -9.83 -10.55
CA LEU A 167 -5.41 -10.62 -9.98
C LEU A 167 -4.19 -10.62 -10.93
N ALA A 168 -4.41 -10.83 -12.22
CA ALA A 168 -3.33 -10.77 -13.22
C ALA A 168 -2.63 -9.40 -13.26
N VAL A 169 -3.39 -8.30 -13.19
CA VAL A 169 -2.83 -6.93 -13.16
C VAL A 169 -2.05 -6.69 -11.87
N ILE A 170 -2.54 -7.13 -10.71
CA ILE A 170 -1.86 -7.03 -9.41
C ILE A 170 -0.51 -7.76 -9.46
N PHE A 171 -0.52 -9.02 -9.90
CA PHE A 171 0.72 -9.79 -10.04
C PHE A 171 1.68 -9.16 -11.05
N SER A 172 1.19 -8.68 -12.19
CA SER A 172 2.01 -7.99 -13.19
C SER A 172 2.64 -6.71 -12.63
N ALA A 173 1.89 -5.91 -11.87
CA ALA A 173 2.38 -4.70 -11.24
C ALA A 173 3.43 -5.00 -10.15
N ALA A 174 3.17 -6.00 -9.31
CA ALA A 174 4.10 -6.47 -8.28
C ALA A 174 5.41 -6.98 -8.91
N MET A 175 5.32 -7.89 -9.88
CA MET A 175 6.48 -8.46 -10.57
C MET A 175 7.32 -7.40 -11.28
N SER A 176 6.68 -6.43 -11.93
CA SER A 176 7.37 -5.31 -12.59
C SER A 176 8.18 -4.48 -11.60
N SER A 177 7.60 -4.18 -10.43
CA SER A 177 8.25 -3.41 -9.37
C SER A 177 9.40 -4.20 -8.73
N THR A 178 9.16 -5.45 -8.35
CA THR A 178 10.17 -6.34 -7.74
C THR A 178 11.35 -6.58 -8.68
N SER A 179 11.10 -6.83 -9.97
CA SER A 179 12.16 -7.01 -10.96
C SER A 179 13.04 -5.76 -11.10
N SER A 180 12.41 -4.57 -11.12
CA SER A 180 13.12 -3.29 -11.21
C SER A 180 14.02 -3.03 -10.00
N GLU A 181 13.53 -3.31 -8.78
CA GLU A 181 14.29 -3.12 -7.54
C GLU A 181 15.42 -4.14 -7.39
N LEU A 182 15.16 -5.43 -7.66
CA LEU A 182 16.20 -6.47 -7.64
C LEU A 182 17.31 -6.19 -8.66
N ASN A 183 16.96 -5.69 -9.85
CA ASN A 183 17.94 -5.28 -10.85
C ASN A 183 18.75 -4.06 -10.39
N ALA A 184 18.11 -3.07 -9.77
CA ALA A 184 18.79 -1.90 -9.24
C ALA A 184 19.80 -2.29 -8.16
N LEU A 185 19.39 -3.10 -7.17
CA LEU A 185 20.24 -3.61 -6.08
C LEU A 185 21.40 -4.47 -6.60
N ALA A 186 21.14 -5.38 -7.54
CA ALA A 186 22.19 -6.19 -8.14
C ALA A 186 23.19 -5.32 -8.91
N THR A 187 22.71 -4.34 -9.67
CA THR A 187 23.57 -3.46 -10.48
C THR A 187 24.44 -2.57 -9.62
N THR A 188 23.89 -1.93 -8.58
CA THR A 188 24.68 -1.10 -7.65
C THR A 188 25.70 -1.95 -6.91
N THR A 189 25.32 -3.14 -6.44
CA THR A 189 26.25 -4.08 -5.81
C THR A 189 27.39 -4.47 -6.76
N VAL A 190 27.09 -4.78 -8.02
CA VAL A 190 28.11 -5.17 -9.00
C VAL A 190 29.01 -4.01 -9.39
N ILE A 191 28.44 -2.85 -9.75
CA ILE A 191 29.22 -1.74 -10.32
C ILE A 191 29.96 -0.99 -9.23
N ASP A 192 29.26 -0.61 -8.16
CA ASP A 192 29.76 0.33 -7.15
C ASP A 192 30.60 -0.35 -6.07
N ILE A 193 30.34 -1.63 -5.78
CA ILE A 193 31.04 -2.39 -4.75
C ILE A 193 31.97 -3.43 -5.40
N TYR A 194 31.42 -4.41 -6.12
CA TYR A 194 32.16 -5.57 -6.58
C TYR A 194 33.24 -5.22 -7.62
N ARG A 195 32.86 -4.55 -8.72
CA ARG A 195 33.76 -4.12 -9.80
C ARG A 195 34.71 -3.01 -9.36
N ARG A 196 34.22 -2.06 -8.57
CA ARG A 196 35.02 -0.92 -8.10
C ARG A 196 36.03 -1.31 -7.02
N SER A 197 35.68 -2.18 -6.08
CA SER A 197 36.50 -2.41 -4.87
C SER A 197 37.13 -3.79 -4.79
N PHE A 198 36.44 -4.86 -5.20
CA PHE A 198 36.90 -6.24 -4.97
C PHE A 198 37.58 -6.88 -6.19
N VAL A 199 36.92 -6.86 -7.35
CA VAL A 199 37.37 -7.59 -8.54
C VAL A 199 37.41 -6.64 -9.73
N ARG A 200 38.59 -6.08 -9.97
CA ARG A 200 38.83 -5.09 -11.03
C ARG A 200 39.29 -5.76 -12.33
N LYS A 201 39.02 -5.10 -13.47
CA LYS A 201 39.53 -5.45 -14.82
C LYS A 201 39.19 -6.86 -15.34
N LYS A 202 38.07 -7.45 -14.93
CA LYS A 202 37.52 -8.65 -15.56
C LYS A 202 36.70 -8.32 -16.82
N THR A 203 36.40 -9.34 -17.61
CA THR A 203 35.54 -9.27 -18.80
C THR A 203 34.09 -8.96 -18.44
N ASP A 204 33.33 -8.35 -19.35
CA ASP A 204 31.91 -8.05 -19.12
C ASP A 204 31.07 -9.31 -18.83
N ARG A 205 31.44 -10.46 -19.40
CA ARG A 205 30.78 -11.75 -19.11
C ARG A 205 30.87 -12.14 -17.63
N HIS A 206 31.99 -11.81 -16.97
CA HIS A 206 32.18 -12.04 -15.53
C HIS A 206 31.21 -11.19 -14.72
N TYR A 207 31.14 -9.89 -15.02
CA TYR A 207 30.24 -8.98 -14.30
C TYR A 207 28.76 -9.28 -14.56
N LEU A 208 28.41 -9.76 -15.76
CA LEU A 208 27.06 -10.26 -16.05
C LEU A 208 26.70 -11.47 -15.16
N ASN A 209 27.61 -12.45 -15.05
CA ASN A 209 27.39 -13.61 -14.20
C ASN A 209 27.33 -13.21 -12.71
N ALA A 210 28.18 -12.28 -12.28
CA ALA A 210 28.12 -11.71 -10.93
C ALA A 210 26.77 -11.02 -10.68
N SER A 211 26.27 -10.24 -11.64
CA SER A 211 24.96 -9.58 -11.54
C SER A 211 23.83 -10.58 -11.33
N LYS A 212 23.78 -11.65 -12.14
CA LYS A 212 22.80 -12.74 -11.96
C LYS A 212 22.87 -13.38 -10.57
N PHE A 213 24.07 -13.61 -10.06
CA PHE A 213 24.26 -14.13 -8.71
C PHE A 213 23.75 -13.16 -7.64
N PHE A 214 24.10 -11.88 -7.73
CA PHE A 214 23.63 -10.86 -6.79
C PHE A 214 22.11 -10.64 -6.87
N THR A 215 21.49 -10.79 -8.05
CA THR A 215 20.02 -10.78 -8.18
C THR A 215 19.38 -11.92 -7.37
N ILE A 216 19.93 -13.14 -7.45
CA ILE A 216 19.45 -14.28 -6.65
C ILE A 216 19.66 -14.02 -5.16
N LEU A 217 20.83 -13.51 -4.78
CA LEU A 217 21.14 -13.19 -3.38
C LEU A 217 20.15 -12.17 -2.80
N TRP A 218 19.93 -11.05 -3.48
CA TRP A 218 18.96 -10.04 -3.05
C TRP A 218 17.53 -10.56 -3.06
N GLY A 219 17.18 -11.44 -4.00
CA GLY A 219 15.89 -12.15 -4.00
C GLY A 219 15.71 -13.03 -2.75
N ALA A 220 16.75 -13.78 -2.36
CA ALA A 220 16.71 -14.60 -1.14
C ALA A 220 16.61 -13.73 0.13
N ILE A 221 17.33 -12.61 0.20
CA ILE A 221 17.21 -11.65 1.30
C ILE A 221 15.80 -11.06 1.36
N ALA A 222 15.23 -10.68 0.22
CA ALA A 222 13.87 -10.15 0.15
C ALA A 222 12.82 -11.19 0.59
N LEU A 223 12.97 -12.46 0.20
CA LEU A 223 12.10 -13.55 0.65
C LEU A 223 12.20 -13.80 2.15
N PHE A 224 13.43 -13.79 2.70
CA PHE A 224 13.65 -13.91 4.14
C PHE A 224 12.98 -12.75 4.90
N PHE A 225 13.17 -11.51 4.43
CA PHE A 225 12.51 -10.35 5.03
C PHE A 225 10.98 -10.47 4.94
N ALA A 226 10.43 -10.84 3.78
CA ALA A 226 9.00 -11.02 3.58
C ALA A 226 8.39 -12.06 4.54
N ALA A 227 9.11 -13.15 4.83
CA ALA A 227 8.67 -14.15 5.81
C ALA A 227 8.61 -13.61 7.26
N THR A 228 9.42 -12.60 7.57
CA THR A 228 9.45 -11.93 8.89
C THR A 228 8.63 -10.64 8.96
N ALA A 229 8.13 -10.14 7.83
CA ALA A 229 7.53 -8.80 7.71
C ALA A 229 6.13 -8.68 8.34
N GLY A 230 5.53 -9.79 8.80
CA GLY A 230 4.26 -9.79 9.55
C GLY A 230 4.30 -9.03 10.88
N LEU A 231 5.46 -8.51 11.29
CA LEU A 231 5.66 -7.72 12.51
C LEU A 231 5.20 -6.26 12.41
N PHE A 232 4.88 -5.75 11.21
CA PHE A 232 4.45 -4.36 11.04
C PHE A 232 2.94 -4.25 10.90
N GLU A 233 2.31 -3.41 11.73
CA GLU A 233 0.87 -3.09 11.65
C GLU A 233 0.51 -2.44 10.32
N ASN A 234 1.34 -1.51 9.84
CA ASN A 234 1.18 -0.85 8.55
C ASN A 234 2.50 -0.82 7.76
N LEU A 235 2.56 -1.59 6.66
CA LEU A 235 3.75 -1.70 5.81
C LEU A 235 4.12 -0.37 5.13
N ILE A 236 3.14 0.43 4.71
CA ILE A 236 3.39 1.72 4.06
C ILE A 236 4.06 2.67 5.04
N GLN A 237 3.60 2.70 6.29
CA GLN A 237 4.21 3.50 7.34
C GLN A 237 5.64 3.06 7.65
N ALA A 238 5.87 1.75 7.78
CA ALA A 238 7.20 1.20 8.07
C ALA A 238 8.23 1.59 6.99
N VAL A 239 7.86 1.45 5.71
CA VAL A 239 8.72 1.85 4.58
C VAL A 239 9.00 3.35 4.60
N ASN A 240 8.00 4.18 4.92
CA ASN A 240 8.20 5.63 4.99
C ASN A 240 9.12 6.04 6.14
N ILE A 241 9.02 5.41 7.31
CA ILE A 241 9.92 5.66 8.44
C ILE A 241 11.36 5.34 8.05
N ILE A 242 11.61 4.12 7.56
CA ILE A 242 12.96 3.69 7.17
C ILE A 242 13.48 4.56 6.02
N GLY A 243 12.66 4.80 4.99
CA GLY A 243 13.03 5.62 3.85
C GLY A 243 13.37 7.06 4.23
N SER A 244 12.63 7.64 5.19
CA SER A 244 12.87 9.02 5.65
C SER A 244 14.28 9.24 6.22
N LEU A 245 14.87 8.21 6.84
CA LEU A 245 16.23 8.27 7.38
C LEU A 245 17.28 8.48 6.29
N PHE A 246 17.06 7.95 5.09
CA PHE A 246 18.00 8.01 3.98
C PHE A 246 17.71 9.14 2.98
N TYR A 247 16.43 9.48 2.78
CA TYR A 247 16.05 10.47 1.77
C TYR A 247 16.60 11.86 2.05
N GLY A 248 16.63 12.30 3.31
CA GLY A 248 17.16 13.59 3.72
C GLY A 248 18.67 13.73 3.40
N PRO A 249 19.54 12.85 3.94
CA PRO A 249 20.96 12.88 3.65
C PRO A 249 21.28 12.77 2.16
N ILE A 250 20.63 11.86 1.42
CA ILE A 250 20.85 11.72 -0.03
C ILE A 250 20.52 13.02 -0.75
N LEU A 251 19.36 13.64 -0.46
CA LEU A 251 19.00 14.93 -1.05
C LEU A 251 20.05 16.00 -0.74
N GLY A 252 20.53 16.07 0.51
CA GLY A 252 21.58 17.00 0.93
C GLY A 252 22.88 16.83 0.15
N ILE A 253 23.36 15.59 -0.03
CA ILE A 253 24.56 15.28 -0.83
C ILE A 253 24.41 15.80 -2.27
N PHE A 254 23.26 15.52 -2.90
CA PHE A 254 23.01 15.97 -4.28
C PHE A 254 22.87 17.50 -4.39
N MET A 255 22.22 18.14 -3.42
CA MET A 255 22.11 19.61 -3.36
C MET A 255 23.49 20.26 -3.26
N VAL A 256 24.36 19.75 -2.39
CA VAL A 256 25.75 20.23 -2.28
C VAL A 256 26.52 20.00 -3.58
N ALA A 257 26.42 18.80 -4.16
CA ALA A 257 27.14 18.46 -5.38
C ALA A 257 26.75 19.35 -6.57
N PHE A 258 25.48 19.72 -6.72
CA PHE A 258 25.03 20.56 -7.84
C PHE A 258 25.22 22.06 -7.62
N PHE A 259 24.91 22.56 -6.42
CA PHE A 259 24.79 24.00 -6.17
C PHE A 259 25.94 24.60 -5.36
N MET A 260 26.67 23.79 -4.58
CA MET A 260 27.73 24.26 -3.68
C MET A 260 29.09 23.64 -4.03
N LYS A 261 29.59 23.95 -5.24
CA LYS A 261 30.83 23.39 -5.80
C LYS A 261 32.11 23.68 -4.98
N SER A 262 32.04 24.60 -4.02
CA SER A 262 33.14 24.95 -3.11
C SER A 262 33.31 23.96 -1.95
N ILE A 263 32.30 23.13 -1.65
CA ILE A 263 32.35 22.18 -0.54
C ILE A 263 33.07 20.91 -0.97
N GLY A 264 34.13 20.54 -0.25
CA GLY A 264 34.92 19.34 -0.52
C GLY A 264 34.24 18.04 -0.05
N ALA A 265 34.57 16.93 -0.72
CA ALA A 265 33.97 15.61 -0.48
C ALA A 265 34.05 15.12 0.99
N ARG A 266 35.12 15.49 1.73
CA ARG A 266 35.27 15.10 3.14
C ARG A 266 34.23 15.74 4.05
N ALA A 267 33.89 17.01 3.82
CA ALA A 267 32.88 17.70 4.61
C ALA A 267 31.49 17.09 4.37
N VAL A 268 31.19 16.76 3.11
CA VAL A 268 29.95 16.07 2.72
C VAL A 268 29.87 14.68 3.36
N PHE A 269 30.97 13.92 3.37
CA PHE A 269 31.00 12.57 3.96
C PHE A 269 30.83 12.55 5.48
N ILE A 270 31.31 13.57 6.20
CA ILE A 270 31.15 13.66 7.66
C ILE A 270 29.72 14.06 8.04
N ALA A 271 29.06 14.87 7.19
CA ALA A 271 27.73 15.38 7.46
C ALA A 271 26.59 14.43 7.02
N ALA A 272 26.87 13.52 6.09
CA ALA A 272 25.95 12.51 5.57
C ALA A 272 25.86 11.29 6.49
#